data_AF-A0A2I1JWC4-F1
#
_entry.id   AF-A0A2I1JWC4-F1
#
_cell.length_a   1.000
_cell.length_b   1.000
_cell.length_c   1.000
_cell.angle_alpha   90.00
_cell.angle_beta   90.00
_cell.angle_gamma   90.00
#
_symmetry.space_group_name_H-M   'P 1'
#
loop_
_entity.id
_entity.type
_entity.pdbx_description
1 polymer ?
#
loop_
_entity_poly.entity_id
_entity_poly.type
_entity_poly.pdbx_seq_one_letter_code
_entity_poly.pdbx_strand_id
1 'polypeptide(L)' 'RAIWQAAFVASNKDPALSEYYQSLRARGKHHGTAIGAVCRKLVNIIFAVWTNDKPYEVRHHSNKEQE' A
#
# COMPACT_ATOMS: atom_id res chain seq x y z
N ARG A 1 9.69 -4.39 -14.42
CA ARG A 1 9.78 -3.00 -13.87
C ARG A 1 8.41 -2.37 -13.58
N ALA A 2 7.32 -2.80 -14.22
CA ALA A 2 5.99 -2.21 -14.07
C ALA A 2 5.45 -2.18 -12.62
N ILE A 3 5.58 -3.28 -11.85
CA ILE A 3 5.07 -3.35 -10.47
C ILE A 3 5.76 -2.34 -9.55
N TRP A 4 7.06 -2.11 -9.73
CA TRP A 4 7.78 -1.11 -8.93
C TRP A 4 7.28 0.30 -9.23
N GLN A 5 7.10 0.65 -10.51
CA GLN A 5 6.54 1.95 -10.88
C GLN A 5 5.11 2.12 -10.33
N ALA A 6 4.27 1.09 -10.42
CA ALA A 6 2.93 1.08 -9.83
C ALA A 6 2.97 1.26 -8.30
N ALA A 7 3.86 0.56 -7.60
CA ALA A 7 4.03 0.68 -6.16
C ALA A 7 4.53 2.06 -5.73
N PHE A 8 5.42 2.67 -6.52
CA PHE A 8 5.88 4.03 -6.28
C PHE A 8 4.76 5.06 -6.45
N VAL A 9 3.93 4.93 -7.48
CA VAL A 9 2.76 5.80 -7.65
C VAL A 9 1.74 5.56 -6.53
N ALA A 10 1.46 4.30 -6.20
CA ALA A 10 0.51 3.93 -5.16
C ALA A 10 0.94 4.40 -3.77
N SER A 11 2.23 4.37 -3.42
CA SER A 11 2.72 4.93 -2.15
C SER A 11 2.52 6.44 -2.01
N ASN A 12 2.29 7.15 -3.12
CA ASN A 12 2.05 8.60 -3.12
C ASN A 12 0.56 8.96 -3.31
N LYS A 13 -0.23 8.12 -3.99
CA LYS A 13 -1.63 8.41 -4.34
C LYS A 13 -2.65 7.73 -3.43
N ASP A 14 -2.36 6.52 -2.97
CA ASP A 14 -3.28 5.77 -2.11
C ASP A 14 -2.97 6.07 -0.63
N PRO A 15 -3.93 6.60 0.15
CA PRO A 15 -3.69 6.99 1.54
C PRO A 15 -3.31 5.80 2.44
N ALA A 16 -3.87 4.60 2.20
CA ALA A 16 -3.58 3.41 3.00
C ALA A 16 -2.19 2.81 2.69
N LEU A 17 -1.73 2.92 1.44
CA LEU A 17 -0.38 2.50 1.06
C LEU A 17 0.67 3.56 1.41
N SER A 18 0.31 4.84 1.37
CA SER A 18 1.19 5.93 1.79
C SER A 18 1.49 5.89 3.27
N GLU A 19 0.47 5.71 4.12
CA GLU A 19 0.67 5.55 5.56
C GLU A 19 1.55 4.33 5.88
N TYR A 20 1.29 3.20 5.21
CA TYR A 20 2.12 2.01 5.36
C TYR A 20 3.58 2.27 4.97
N TYR A 21 3.82 2.96 3.85
CA TYR A 21 5.15 3.37 3.43
C TYR A 21 5.83 4.32 4.42
N GLN A 22 5.10 5.32 4.93
CA GLN A 22 5.59 6.28 5.92
C GLN A 22 5.94 5.59 7.24
N SER A 23 5.12 4.65 7.71
CA SER A 23 5.40 3.86 8.92
C SER A 23 6.70 3.05 8.79
N LEU A 24 6.98 2.52 7.60
CA LEU A 24 8.20 1.77 7.32
C LEU A 24 9.43 2.69 7.29
N ARG A 25 9.29 3.91 6.77
CA ARG A 25 10.33 4.93 6.82
C ARG A 25 10.59 5.45 8.23
N ALA A 26 9.54 5.66 9.03
CA ALA A 26 9.65 6.07 10.42
C ALA A 26 10.41 5.04 11.26
N ARG A 27 10.28 3.75 10.94
CA ARG A 27 11.07 2.66 11.53
C ARG A 27 12.54 2.61 11.06
N GLY A 28 12.99 3.58 10.25
CA GLY A 28 14.38 3.67 9.79
C GLY A 28 14.74 2.74 8.63
N LYS A 29 13.76 2.09 7.97
CA LYS A 29 14.05 1.19 6.84
C LYS A 29 14.43 1.98 5.59
N HIS A 30 15.39 1.45 4.83
CA HIS A 30 15.80 2.03 3.55
C HIS A 30 14.63 2.11 2.55
N HIS A 31 14.62 3.16 1.73
CA HIS A 31 13.57 3.46 0.75
C HIS A 31 13.23 2.26 -0.15
N GLY A 32 14.25 1.58 -0.68
CA GLY A 32 14.06 0.40 -1.54
C GLY A 32 13.33 -0.76 -0.84
N THR A 33 13.62 -0.98 0.45
CA THR A 33 12.94 -2.01 1.25
C THR A 33 11.50 -1.62 1.55
N ALA A 34 11.24 -0.33 1.81
CA ALA A 34 9.89 0.17 2.04
C ALA A 34 9.02 0.03 0.78
N ILE A 35 9.54 0.40 -0.40
CA ILE A 35 8.82 0.19 -1.66
C ILE A 35 8.63 -1.31 -1.94
N GLY A 36 9.63 -2.15 -1.69
CA GLY A 36 9.49 -3.60 -1.85
C GLY A 36 8.36 -4.19 -1.00
N ALA A 37 8.17 -3.68 0.21
CA ALA A 37 7.05 -4.07 1.07
C ALA A 37 5.69 -3.59 0.50
N VAL A 38 5.63 -2.36 -0.04
CA VAL A 38 4.44 -1.85 -0.73
C VAL A 38 4.14 -2.68 -1.98
N CYS A 39 5.14 -3.02 -2.80
CA CYS A 39 4.99 -3.91 -3.96
C CYS A 39 4.30 -5.22 -3.59
N ARG A 40 4.73 -5.86 -2.49
CA ARG A 40 4.13 -7.13 -2.04
C ARG A 40 2.67 -6.96 -1.63
N LYS A 41 2.34 -5.86 -0.94
CA LYS A 41 0.95 -5.53 -0.59
C LYS A 41 0.09 -5.30 -1.84
N LEU A 42 0.65 -4.62 -2.85
CA LEU A 42 0.00 -4.35 -4.13
C LEU A 42 -0.28 -5.63 -4.93
N VAL A 43 0.70 -6.54 -5.02
CA VAL A 43 0.53 -7.84 -5.69
C VAL A 43 -0.57 -8.66 -5.01
N ASN A 44 -0.61 -8.66 -3.67
CA ASN A 44 -1.66 -9.35 -2.93
C ASN A 44 -3.04 -8.75 -3.17
N ILE A 45 -3.15 -7.43 -3.31
CA ILE A 45 -4.40 -6.75 -3.67
C ILE A 45 -4.87 -7.20 -5.06
N ILE A 46 -3.97 -7.17 -6.05
CA ILE A 46 -4.29 -7.60 -7.43
C ILE A 46 -4.75 -9.07 -7.43
N PHE A 47 -4.04 -9.93 -6.71
CA PHE A 47 -4.40 -11.34 -6.57
C PHE A 47 -5.76 -11.51 -5.90
N ALA A 48 -6.03 -10.78 -4.81
CA ALA A 48 -7.30 -10.85 -4.09
C ALA A 48 -8.48 -10.35 -4.94
N VAL A 49 -8.31 -9.28 -5.72
CA VAL A 49 -9.34 -8.78 -6.65
C VAL A 49 -9.63 -9.83 -7.71
N TRP A 50 -8.58 -10.42 -8.29
CA TRP A 50 -8.73 -11.43 -9.34
C TRP A 50 -9.39 -12.72 -8.83
N THR A 51 -9.03 -13.18 -7.63
CA THR A 51 -9.57 -14.43 -7.07
C THR A 51 -10.98 -14.27 -6.49
N ASN A 52 -11.31 -13.13 -5.89
CA ASN A 52 -12.61 -12.93 -5.24
C ASN A 52 -13.65 -12.25 -6.12
N ASP A 53 -13.27 -11.80 -7.33
CA ASP A 53 -14.11 -11.01 -8.26
C ASP A 53 -14.80 -9.80 -7.59
N LYS A 54 -14.17 -9.26 -6.54
CA LYS A 54 -14.67 -8.10 -5.81
C LYS A 54 -13.86 -6.88 -6.25
N PRO A 55 -14.54 -5.76 -6.59
CA PRO A 55 -13.83 -4.53 -6.93
C PRO A 55 -12.96 -4.07 -5.76
N TYR A 56 -11.82 -3.44 -6.07
CA TYR A 56 -10.95 -2.87 -5.06
C TYR A 56 -11.65 -1.71 -4.36
N GLU A 57 -12.02 -1.90 -3.10
CA GLU A 57 -12.56 -0.85 -2.24
C GLU A 57 -11.41 -0.14 -1.53
N VAL A 58 -11.23 1.16 -1.81
CA VAL A 58 -10.30 2.00 -1.06
C VAL A 58 -10.85 2.19 0.34
N ARG A 59 -10.39 1.35 1.27
CA ARG A 59 -10.72 1.48 2.68
C ARG A 59 -9.92 2.64 3.27
N HIS A 60 -10.52 3.83 3.26
CA HIS A 60 -10.06 4.93 4.08
C HIS A 60 -10.17 4.50 5.54
N HIS A 61 -9.04 4.33 6.22
CA HIS A 61 -9.04 4.26 7.67
C HIS A 61 -9.37 5.68 8.15
N SER A 62 -10.65 6.01 8.25
CA SER A 62 -11.05 7.15 9.07
C SER A 62 -10.55 6.81 10.47
N ASN A 63 -9.54 7.53 10.96
CA ASN A 63 -9.21 7.52 12.38
C ASN A 63 -10.51 7.83 13.12
N LYS A 64 -11.15 6.79 13.66
CA LYS A 64 -12.12 6.98 14.73
C LYS A 64 -11.27 7.39 15.92
N GLU A 65 -11.15 8.70 16.14
CA GLU A 65 -10.90 9.21 17.46
C GLU A 65 -11.89 8.53 18.41
N GLN A 66 -11.28 7.87 19.38
CA GLN A 66 -11.91 7.13 20.45
C GLN A 66 -12.43 8.17 21.45
N GLU A 67 -13.71 8.05 21.80
CA GLU A 67 -14.23 8.49 23.09
C GLU A 67 -13.85 7.44 24.15
#